data_AF-K9S3S8-F1
#
_entry.id   AF-K9S3S8-F1
#
_cell.length_a   1.000
_cell.length_b   1.000
_cell.length_c   1.000
_cell.angle_alpha   90.00
_cell.angle_beta   90.00
_cell.angle_gamma   90.00
#
_symmetry.space_group_name_H-M   'P 1'
#
loop_
_entity.id
_entity.type
_entity.pdbx_description
1 polymer ?
#
loop_
_entity_poly.entity_id
_entity_poly.type
_entity_poly.pdbx_seq_one_letter_code
_entity_poly.pdbx_strand_id
1 'polypeptide(L)'
;MFDLDAEAVARIQNAIAQQETLLLSRERIAQLRQSAIWDDRDRQFLQSGLTFCTCYPVQRRSQATRGCPPTAAGLPRTIVLRTVLSLDGDILNQVRSDYLAHPDCCAIATAHYWLVAQLTDQLDISLSQYLESRVGRPLRLLPWTPVVYSVLHQGQLFTLEAFGAWASQAFLELGFSWVLQVGLQWLITGLLSLAGYLALRQTLSPSPALRKIASQLLGRFIP
;
A
#
# COMPACT_ATOMS: atom_id res chain seq x y z
N MET A 1 6.37 12.20 8.33
CA MET A 1 6.08 13.42 9.12
C MET A 1 6.20 14.61 8.19
N PHE A 2 5.16 15.42 8.07
CA PHE A 2 5.14 16.66 7.29
C PHE A 2 5.55 17.82 8.19
N ASP A 3 6.49 18.60 7.70
CA ASP A 3 6.95 19.78 8.38
C ASP A 3 6.40 20.99 7.64
N LEU A 4 5.30 21.55 8.14
CA LEU A 4 4.61 22.65 7.49
C LEU A 4 4.90 23.96 8.21
N ASP A 5 5.16 24.98 7.42
CA ASP A 5 5.16 26.39 7.82
C ASP A 5 4.13 27.16 6.97
N ALA A 6 3.95 28.45 7.27
CA ALA A 6 2.95 29.27 6.58
C ALA A 6 3.22 29.34 5.06
N GLU A 7 4.48 29.36 4.64
CA GLU A 7 4.87 29.40 3.24
C GLU A 7 4.58 28.07 2.52
N ALA A 8 4.89 26.94 3.15
CA ALA A 8 4.57 25.61 2.64
C ALA A 8 3.05 25.42 2.51
N VAL A 9 2.27 25.89 3.49
CA VAL A 9 0.80 25.84 3.42
C VAL A 9 0.30 26.68 2.25
N ALA A 10 0.79 27.90 2.08
CA ALA A 10 0.40 28.76 0.96
C ALA A 10 0.75 28.13 -0.41
N ARG A 11 1.95 27.53 -0.53
CA ARG A 11 2.36 26.81 -1.74
C ARG A 11 1.45 25.61 -2.04
N ILE A 12 1.11 24.82 -1.02
CA ILE A 12 0.20 23.68 -1.17
C ILE A 12 -1.19 24.17 -1.58
N GLN A 13 -1.71 25.24 -0.97
CA GLN A 13 -3.00 25.81 -1.36
C GLN A 13 -3.02 26.27 -2.82
N ASN A 14 -1.93 26.89 -3.28
CA ASN A 14 -1.80 27.28 -4.69
C ASN A 14 -1.76 26.06 -5.61
N ALA A 15 -0.98 25.03 -5.26
CA ALA A 15 -0.92 23.76 -6.01
C ALA A 15 -2.29 23.07 -6.07
N ILE A 16 -3.05 23.07 -4.97
CA ILE A 16 -4.43 22.56 -4.92
C ILE A 16 -5.33 23.34 -5.88
N ALA A 17 -5.25 24.67 -5.87
CA ALA A 17 -6.05 25.52 -6.76
C ALA A 17 -5.71 25.28 -8.24
N GLN A 18 -4.45 24.95 -8.53
CA GLN A 18 -3.95 24.64 -9.87
C GLN A 18 -4.12 23.17 -10.27
N GLN A 19 -4.69 22.33 -9.38
CA GLN A 19 -4.83 20.88 -9.57
C GLN A 19 -3.50 20.16 -9.87
N GLU A 20 -2.39 20.68 -9.34
CA GLU A 20 -1.09 20.07 -9.51
C GLU A 20 -0.97 18.77 -8.70
N THR A 21 -0.22 17.81 -9.22
CA THR A 21 0.11 16.56 -8.49
C THR A 21 1.53 16.64 -7.95
N LEU A 22 1.74 16.19 -6.72
CA LEU A 22 3.08 16.25 -6.11
C LEU A 22 3.92 15.08 -6.59
N LEU A 23 4.77 15.30 -7.61
CA LEU A 23 5.66 14.25 -8.12
C LEU A 23 6.78 13.96 -7.12
N LEU A 24 6.62 12.88 -6.34
CA LEU A 24 7.69 12.38 -5.49
C LEU A 24 8.63 11.48 -6.30
N SER A 25 9.94 11.62 -6.06
CA SER A 25 10.90 10.69 -6.65
C SER A 25 10.66 9.28 -6.13
N ARG A 26 10.85 8.27 -6.98
CA ARG A 26 10.70 6.85 -6.61
C ARG A 26 11.52 6.47 -5.38
N GLU A 27 12.70 7.06 -5.25
CA GLU A 27 13.59 6.83 -4.10
C GLU A 27 12.96 7.31 -2.78
N ARG A 28 12.35 8.50 -2.76
CA ARG A 28 11.65 9.01 -1.58
C ARG A 28 10.42 8.17 -1.24
N ILE A 29 9.69 7.69 -2.25
CA ILE A 29 8.56 6.78 -2.04
C ILE A 29 9.04 5.46 -1.43
N ALA A 30 10.16 4.90 -1.91
CA ALA A 30 10.74 3.67 -1.35
C ALA A 30 11.18 3.85 0.11
N GLN A 31 11.82 4.98 0.45
CA GLN A 31 12.19 5.32 1.83
C GLN A 31 10.95 5.52 2.72
N LEU A 32 9.88 6.12 2.18
CA LEU A 32 8.61 6.27 2.90
C LEU A 32 7.96 4.92 3.19
N ARG A 33 8.04 3.94 2.28
CA ARG A 33 7.57 2.57 2.54
C ARG A 33 8.36 1.91 3.66
N GLN A 34 9.69 1.99 3.62
CA GLN A 34 10.54 1.39 4.64
C GLN A 34 10.27 1.98 6.03
N SER A 35 10.09 3.30 6.11
CA SER A 35 9.79 3.99 7.38
C SER A 35 8.35 3.77 7.87
N ALA A 36 7.38 3.61 6.96
CA ALA A 36 6.01 3.27 7.30
C ALA A 36 5.84 1.89 7.93
N ILE A 37 6.70 0.93 7.56
CA ILE A 37 6.66 -0.45 8.10
C ILE A 37 7.32 -0.51 9.48
N TRP A 38 8.19 0.45 9.80
CA TRP A 38 9.09 0.37 10.94
C TRP A 38 9.03 1.66 11.78
N ASP A 39 7.94 1.87 12.51
CA ASP A 39 7.93 2.89 13.57
C ASP A 39 8.63 2.33 14.83
N ASP A 40 9.95 2.50 14.90
CA ASP A 40 10.81 2.01 15.99
C ASP A 40 10.61 2.76 17.31
N ARG A 41 9.78 3.82 17.33
CA ARG A 41 9.73 4.73 18.48
C ARG A 41 8.90 4.23 19.65
N ASP A 42 7.93 3.34 19.39
CA ASP A 42 7.16 2.66 20.43
C ASP A 42 7.21 1.15 20.22
N ARG A 43 8.25 0.51 20.76
CA ARG A 43 8.51 -0.95 20.71
C ARG A 43 7.37 -1.85 21.22
N GLN A 44 6.27 -1.27 21.69
CA GLN A 44 5.12 -1.97 22.27
C GLN A 44 3.88 -2.00 21.36
N PHE A 45 3.80 -1.16 20.32
CA PHE A 45 2.66 -1.18 19.40
C PHE A 45 3.18 -1.28 17.97
N LEU A 46 3.11 -2.50 17.43
CA LEU A 46 3.25 -2.74 15.99
C LEU A 46 1.98 -2.17 15.35
N GLN A 47 1.98 -0.86 15.09
CA GLN A 47 0.84 -0.20 14.49
C GLN A 47 0.78 -0.65 13.03
N SER A 48 -0.21 -1.47 12.72
CA SER A 48 -0.45 -2.06 11.39
C SER A 48 -1.03 -1.01 10.42
N GLY A 49 -0.46 0.19 10.39
CA GLY A 49 -1.05 1.32 9.67
C GLY A 49 -0.08 2.45 9.39
N LEU A 50 -0.34 3.19 8.31
CA LEU A 50 0.43 4.36 7.91
C LEU A 50 0.06 5.54 8.81
N THR A 51 1.02 6.05 9.57
CA THR A 51 0.81 7.26 10.37
C THR A 51 1.45 8.47 9.69
N PHE A 52 0.63 9.48 9.40
CA PHE A 52 1.04 10.78 8.89
C PHE A 52 0.85 11.83 9.97
N CYS A 53 1.93 12.49 10.37
CA CYS A 53 1.88 13.59 11.35
C CYS A 53 2.27 14.90 10.67
N THR A 54 1.54 15.99 10.89
CA THR A 54 1.95 17.35 10.53
C THR A 54 2.45 18.08 11.77
N CYS A 55 3.70 18.54 11.74
CA CYS A 55 4.22 19.54 12.66
C CYS A 55 3.94 20.94 12.11
N TYR A 56 3.57 21.88 12.98
CA TYR A 56 3.45 23.30 12.65
C TYR A 56 4.04 24.15 13.78
N PRO A 57 4.66 25.32 13.48
CA PRO A 57 5.14 26.23 14.51
C PRO A 57 3.98 26.77 15.35
N VAL A 58 4.12 26.72 16.67
CA VAL A 58 3.10 27.24 17.60
C VAL A 58 3.65 28.48 18.29
N GLN A 59 2.95 29.60 18.13
CA GLN A 59 3.37 30.92 18.63
C GLN A 59 3.23 31.12 20.15
N ARG A 60 2.63 30.18 20.89
CA ARG A 60 2.41 30.30 22.35
C ARG A 60 3.20 29.29 23.17
N ARG A 61 3.53 29.76 24.38
CA ARG A 61 4.19 29.16 25.59
C ARG A 61 3.75 27.76 26.02
N SER A 62 3.17 26.95 25.15
CA SER A 62 2.88 25.55 25.44
C SER A 62 4.20 24.79 25.47
N GLN A 63 4.48 24.15 26.60
CA GLN A 63 5.62 23.26 26.82
C GLN A 63 5.91 22.43 25.57
N ALA A 64 7.17 22.44 25.13
CA ALA A 64 7.69 21.63 24.04
C ALA A 64 7.20 20.19 24.20
N THR A 65 6.13 19.84 23.50
CA THR A 65 5.62 18.48 23.51
C THR A 65 6.56 17.67 22.64
N ARG A 66 7.23 16.70 23.27
CA ARG A 66 8.28 15.86 22.68
C ARG A 66 7.87 15.38 21.27
N GLY A 67 8.69 15.67 20.25
CA GLY A 67 8.52 15.01 18.95
C GLY A 67 9.12 15.67 17.70
N CYS A 68 9.15 17.00 17.60
CA CYS A 68 9.66 17.69 16.39
C CYS A 68 10.96 18.47 16.70
N PRO A 69 12.00 18.40 15.84
CA PRO A 69 13.17 19.26 15.97
C PRO A 69 12.79 20.75 15.79
N PRO A 70 13.47 21.68 16.48
CA PRO A 70 13.20 23.11 16.36
C PRO A 70 13.50 23.61 14.94
N THR A 71 12.80 24.68 14.54
CA THR A 71 13.06 25.38 13.27
C THR A 71 14.47 26.00 13.24
N ALA A 72 14.97 26.34 12.05
CA ALA A 72 16.17 27.17 11.91
C ALA A 72 16.06 28.54 12.62
N ALA A 73 14.83 29.00 12.87
CA ALA A 73 14.50 30.21 13.64
C ALA A 73 14.34 29.97 15.15
N GLY A 74 14.59 28.75 15.65
CA GLY A 74 14.53 28.42 17.08
C GLY A 74 13.12 28.26 17.69
N LEU A 75 12.06 28.38 16.89
CA LEU A 75 10.68 28.20 17.35
C LEU A 75 10.37 26.70 17.60
N PRO A 76 9.74 26.35 18.73
CA PRO A 76 9.31 24.99 19.00
C PRO A 76 8.19 24.58 18.05
N ARG A 77 8.33 23.38 17.49
CA ARG A 77 7.32 22.75 16.63
C ARG A 77 6.60 21.66 17.39
N THR A 78 5.32 21.51 17.09
CA THR A 78 4.50 20.46 17.70
C THR A 78 3.61 19.81 16.66
N ILE A 79 3.30 18.54 16.87
CA ILE A 79 2.34 17.81 16.04
C ILE A 79 0.96 18.41 16.27
N VAL A 80 0.36 18.93 15.19
CA VAL A 80 -0.98 19.56 15.21
C VAL A 80 -2.05 18.66 14.60
N LEU A 81 -1.67 17.81 13.65
CA LEU A 81 -2.54 16.80 13.05
C LEU A 81 -1.82 15.46 12.94
N ARG A 82 -2.58 14.38 13.11
CA ARG A 82 -2.17 13.01 12.88
C ARG A 82 -3.29 12.26 12.16
N THR A 83 -2.97 11.66 11.02
CA THR A 83 -3.83 10.70 10.32
C THR A 83 -3.20 9.32 10.43
N VAL A 84 -3.98 8.32 10.82
CA VAL A 84 -3.59 6.92 10.84
C VAL A 84 -4.48 6.17 9.86
N LEU A 85 -3.88 5.52 8.87
CA LEU A 85 -4.55 4.63 7.94
C LEU A 85 -4.27 3.19 8.36
N SER A 86 -5.29 2.48 8.83
CA SER A 86 -5.20 1.05 9.08
C SER A 86 -5.11 0.27 7.76
N LEU A 87 -4.46 -0.89 7.81
CA LEU A 87 -4.51 -1.86 6.70
C LEU A 87 -5.95 -2.34 6.41
N ASP A 88 -6.85 -2.27 7.40
CA ASP A 88 -8.27 -2.61 7.22
C ASP A 88 -9.06 -1.52 6.47
N GLY A 89 -8.40 -0.41 6.09
CA GLY A 89 -9.03 0.72 5.41
C GLY A 89 -9.61 1.78 6.37
N ASP A 90 -9.53 1.55 7.68
CA ASP A 90 -9.97 2.53 8.68
C ASP A 90 -9.06 3.75 8.69
N ILE A 91 -9.67 4.94 8.71
CA ILE A 91 -8.99 6.23 8.74
C ILE A 91 -9.28 6.91 10.08
N LEU A 92 -8.27 7.06 10.92
CA LEU A 92 -8.36 7.80 12.18
C LEU A 92 -7.65 9.15 12.03
N ASN A 93 -8.42 10.24 12.15
CA ASN A 93 -7.90 11.59 12.13
C ASN A 93 -7.91 12.19 13.54
N GLN A 94 -6.76 12.69 13.98
CA GLN A 94 -6.57 13.34 15.28
C GLN A 94 -6.06 14.76 15.05
N VAL A 95 -6.79 15.74 15.60
CA VAL A 95 -6.41 17.15 15.56
C VAL A 95 -6.19 17.63 16.98
N ARG A 96 -5.11 18.37 17.23
CA ARG A 96 -4.84 18.92 18.56
C ARG A 96 -5.89 19.99 18.90
N SER A 97 -6.49 19.90 20.08
CA SER A 97 -7.66 20.71 20.45
C SER A 97 -7.38 22.21 20.51
N ASP A 98 -6.22 22.60 21.01
CA ASP A 98 -5.76 24.00 21.05
C ASP A 98 -5.47 24.57 19.66
N TYR A 99 -5.27 23.70 18.65
CA TYR A 99 -5.05 24.11 17.28
C TYR A 99 -6.35 24.45 16.55
N LEU A 100 -7.50 23.97 17.04
CA LEU A 100 -8.81 24.26 16.44
C LEU A 100 -9.15 25.76 16.46
N ALA A 101 -8.59 26.52 17.40
CA ALA A 101 -8.77 27.97 17.50
C ALA A 101 -7.79 28.78 16.63
N HIS A 102 -6.84 28.12 15.94
CA HIS A 102 -5.86 28.79 15.11
C HIS A 102 -6.49 29.29 13.80
N PRO A 103 -6.21 30.53 13.34
CA PRO A 103 -6.82 31.07 12.11
C PRO A 103 -6.53 30.20 10.88
N ASP A 104 -5.32 29.63 10.80
CA ASP A 104 -4.90 28.77 9.69
C ASP A 104 -5.27 27.29 9.85
N CYS A 105 -6.07 26.91 10.86
CA CYS A 105 -6.39 25.50 11.15
C CYS A 105 -6.95 24.77 9.92
N CYS A 106 -7.90 25.40 9.22
CA CYS A 106 -8.51 24.82 8.03
C CYS A 106 -7.50 24.68 6.88
N ALA A 107 -6.64 25.68 6.68
CA ALA A 107 -5.61 25.67 5.65
C ALA A 107 -4.62 24.51 5.84
N ILE A 108 -4.20 24.28 7.09
CA ILE A 108 -3.25 23.24 7.43
C ILE A 108 -3.87 21.86 7.41
N ALA A 109 -5.13 21.72 7.86
CA ALA A 109 -5.87 20.47 7.73
C ALA A 109 -6.03 20.10 6.25
N THR A 110 -6.39 21.07 5.40
CA THR A 110 -6.51 20.88 3.95
C THR A 110 -5.18 20.44 3.34
N ALA A 111 -4.09 21.14 3.67
CA ALA A 111 -2.75 20.78 3.21
C ALA A 111 -2.33 19.37 3.68
N HIS A 112 -2.63 19.02 4.94
CA HIS A 112 -2.35 17.69 5.49
C HIS A 112 -3.09 16.60 4.71
N TYR A 113 -4.41 16.71 4.57
CA TYR A 113 -5.20 15.69 3.88
C TYR A 113 -4.84 15.58 2.41
N TRP A 114 -4.55 16.69 1.74
CA TRP A 114 -4.09 16.67 0.36
C TRP A 114 -2.74 15.92 0.24
N LEU A 115 -1.78 16.19 1.13
CA LEU A 115 -0.50 15.46 1.14
C LEU A 115 -0.68 13.96 1.42
N VAL A 116 -1.55 13.61 2.38
CA VAL A 116 -1.89 12.21 2.65
C VAL A 116 -2.46 11.55 1.40
N ALA A 117 -3.44 12.18 0.74
CA ALA A 117 -4.06 11.66 -0.47
C ALA A 117 -3.05 11.44 -1.60
N GLN A 118 -2.18 12.40 -1.86
CA GLN A 118 -1.12 12.29 -2.87
C GLN A 118 -0.17 11.12 -2.58
N LEU A 119 0.17 10.93 -1.30
CA LEU A 119 1.06 9.85 -0.88
C LEU A 119 0.40 8.48 -0.96
N THR A 120 -0.85 8.37 -0.54
CA THR A 120 -1.61 7.11 -0.60
C THR A 120 -1.86 6.68 -2.03
N ASP A 121 -2.19 7.60 -2.93
CA ASP A 121 -2.42 7.32 -4.35
C ASP A 121 -1.15 6.73 -5.01
N GLN A 122 0.01 7.35 -4.73
CA GLN A 122 1.30 6.86 -5.23
C GLN A 122 1.75 5.54 -4.58
N LEU A 123 1.28 5.23 -3.37
CA LEU A 123 1.53 3.96 -2.71
C LEU A 123 0.65 2.83 -3.29
N ASP A 124 -0.63 3.10 -3.55
CA ASP A 124 -1.59 2.09 -4.03
C ASP A 124 -1.27 1.59 -5.45
N ILE A 125 -0.90 2.52 -6.34
CA ILE A 125 -0.47 2.21 -7.73
C ILE A 125 0.71 1.22 -7.74
N SER A 126 1.57 1.26 -6.73
CA SER A 126 2.75 0.41 -6.69
C SER A 126 2.50 -1.00 -6.18
N LEU A 127 1.54 -1.17 -5.26
CA LEU A 127 1.29 -2.45 -4.62
C LEU A 127 0.46 -3.34 -5.53
N SER A 128 -0.55 -2.75 -6.19
CA SER A 128 -1.29 -3.38 -7.28
C SER A 128 -0.38 -3.81 -8.43
N GLN A 129 0.50 -2.93 -8.92
CA GLN A 129 1.48 -3.26 -9.96
C GLN A 129 2.50 -4.32 -9.51
N TYR A 130 2.91 -4.31 -8.24
CA TYR A 130 3.82 -5.31 -7.70
C TYR A 130 3.16 -6.70 -7.66
N LEU A 131 1.93 -6.80 -7.15
CA LEU A 131 1.18 -8.05 -7.13
C LEU A 131 0.88 -8.56 -8.54
N GLU A 132 0.50 -7.68 -9.46
CA GLU A 132 0.24 -8.06 -10.85
C GLU A 132 1.53 -8.52 -11.57
N SER A 133 2.66 -7.87 -11.32
CA SER A 133 3.94 -8.22 -11.96
C SER A 133 4.56 -9.52 -11.44
N ARG A 134 4.47 -9.81 -10.13
CA ARG A 134 5.02 -11.05 -9.55
C ARG A 134 4.09 -12.24 -9.63
N VAL A 135 2.80 -12.06 -9.35
CA VAL A 135 1.84 -13.16 -9.26
C VAL A 135 1.05 -13.31 -10.55
N GLY A 136 0.63 -12.19 -11.16
CA GLY A 136 -0.21 -12.19 -12.35
C GLY A 136 0.50 -12.66 -13.62
N ARG A 137 1.73 -12.20 -13.88
CA ARG A 137 2.49 -12.54 -15.10
C ARG A 137 2.79 -14.03 -15.29
N PRO A 138 3.37 -14.75 -14.32
CA PRO A 138 3.66 -16.18 -14.51
C PRO A 138 2.37 -17.01 -14.61
N LEU A 139 1.32 -16.61 -13.88
CA LEU A 139 0.04 -17.33 -13.90
C LEU A 139 -0.69 -17.20 -15.25
N ARG A 140 -0.52 -16.08 -15.98
CA ARG A 140 -1.12 -15.88 -17.31
C ARG A 140 -0.51 -16.75 -18.42
N LEU A 141 0.71 -17.26 -18.24
CA LEU A 141 1.39 -18.12 -19.23
C LEU A 141 1.14 -19.62 -19.03
N LEU A 142 0.67 -20.00 -17.84
CA LEU A 142 0.34 -21.39 -17.49
C LEU A 142 -0.58 -22.13 -18.50
N PRO A 143 -1.67 -21.53 -19.03
CA PRO A 143 -2.63 -22.26 -19.86
C PRO A 143 -2.10 -22.64 -21.26
N TRP A 144 -1.00 -22.04 -21.71
CA TRP A 144 -0.42 -22.34 -23.02
C TRP A 144 0.47 -23.57 -23.01
N THR A 145 0.92 -24.01 -21.84
CA THR A 145 1.81 -25.17 -21.70
C THR A 145 1.23 -26.48 -22.27
N PRO A 146 -0.04 -26.87 -22.04
CA PRO A 146 -0.61 -28.07 -22.65
C PRO A 146 -0.81 -27.94 -24.16
N VAL A 147 -1.13 -26.75 -24.67
CA VAL A 147 -1.29 -26.50 -26.12
C VAL A 147 0.06 -26.65 -26.84
N VAL A 148 1.11 -26.04 -26.28
CA VAL A 148 2.46 -26.14 -26.86
C VAL A 148 2.97 -27.59 -26.76
N TYR A 149 2.70 -28.28 -25.66
CA TYR A 149 3.08 -29.69 -25.47
C TYR A 149 2.37 -30.62 -26.47
N SER A 150 1.06 -30.49 -26.65
CA SER A 150 0.29 -31.30 -27.61
C SER A 150 0.74 -31.05 -29.06
N VAL A 151 0.99 -29.80 -29.44
CA VAL A 151 1.50 -29.46 -30.79
C VAL A 151 2.90 -30.01 -31.04
N LEU A 152 3.80 -29.97 -30.05
CA LEU A 152 5.18 -30.48 -30.18
C LEU A 152 5.24 -32.01 -30.23
N HIS A 153 4.40 -32.70 -29.46
CA HIS A 153 4.48 -34.15 -29.32
C HIS A 153 3.68 -34.91 -30.39
N GLN A 154 2.71 -34.27 -31.03
CA GLN A 154 1.78 -34.89 -31.97
C GLN A 154 2.07 -34.51 -33.43
N GLY A 155 3.36 -34.33 -33.76
CA GLY A 155 3.86 -33.94 -35.09
C GLY A 155 3.71 -34.99 -36.18
N GLN A 156 2.55 -35.63 -36.32
CA GLN A 156 2.22 -36.55 -37.41
C GLN A 156 0.98 -36.10 -38.18
N LEU A 157 1.02 -36.39 -39.49
CA LEU A 157 0.14 -35.90 -40.56
C LEU A 157 -1.36 -35.90 -40.18
N PHE A 158 -1.93 -34.71 -40.07
CA PHE A 158 -3.35 -34.49 -39.85
C PHE A 158 -4.16 -34.90 -41.08
N THR A 159 -4.96 -35.96 -40.95
CA THR A 159 -6.10 -36.18 -41.84
C THR A 159 -7.27 -35.28 -41.41
N LEU A 160 -8.17 -34.93 -42.34
CA LEU A 160 -9.34 -34.07 -42.06
C LEU A 160 -10.24 -34.63 -40.94
N GLU A 161 -10.36 -35.95 -40.85
CA GLU A 161 -11.13 -36.61 -39.78
C GLU A 161 -10.42 -36.55 -38.41
N ALA A 162 -9.08 -36.68 -38.39
CA ALA A 162 -8.30 -36.53 -37.17
C ALA A 162 -8.32 -35.09 -36.63
N PHE A 163 -8.47 -34.10 -37.51
CA PHE A 163 -8.55 -32.69 -37.12
C PHE A 163 -9.80 -32.38 -36.29
N GLY A 164 -10.97 -32.94 -36.64
CA GLY A 164 -12.21 -32.72 -35.90
C GLY A 164 -12.15 -33.29 -34.47
N ALA A 165 -11.63 -34.51 -34.33
CA ALA A 165 -11.42 -35.13 -33.02
C ALA A 165 -10.42 -34.32 -32.18
N TRP A 166 -9.28 -33.94 -32.77
CA TRP A 166 -8.26 -33.12 -32.12
C TRP A 166 -8.80 -31.75 -31.67
N ALA A 167 -9.55 -31.05 -32.53
CA ALA A 167 -10.09 -29.73 -32.23
C ALA A 167 -11.10 -29.77 -31.06
N SER A 168 -11.95 -30.78 -31.01
CA SER A 168 -12.90 -30.96 -29.91
C SER A 168 -12.20 -31.25 -28.58
N GLN A 169 -11.13 -32.04 -28.60
CA GLN A 169 -10.33 -32.34 -27.42
C GLN A 169 -9.53 -31.12 -26.96
N ALA A 170 -8.89 -30.39 -27.88
CA ALA A 170 -8.20 -29.14 -27.58
C ALA A 170 -9.14 -28.09 -27.00
N PHE A 171 -10.38 -27.99 -27.49
CA PHE A 171 -11.39 -27.08 -26.95
C PHE A 171 -11.79 -27.43 -25.51
N LEU A 172 -11.96 -28.72 -25.20
CA LEU A 172 -12.25 -29.19 -23.85
C LEU A 172 -11.07 -28.93 -22.90
N GLU A 173 -9.84 -29.19 -23.34
CA GLU A 173 -8.64 -28.96 -22.54
C GLU A 173 -8.39 -27.46 -22.28
N LEU A 174 -8.58 -26.63 -23.30
CA LEU A 174 -8.50 -25.17 -23.19
C LEU A 174 -9.60 -24.60 -22.29
N GLY A 175 -10.84 -25.06 -22.48
CA GLY A 175 -11.98 -24.63 -21.68
C GLY A 175 -11.81 -25.01 -20.20
N PHE A 176 -11.42 -26.26 -19.93
CA PHE A 176 -11.18 -26.73 -18.56
C PHE A 176 -10.00 -26.01 -17.91
N SER A 177 -8.89 -25.82 -18.64
CA SER A 177 -7.72 -25.06 -18.17
C SER A 177 -8.10 -23.62 -17.83
N TRP A 178 -8.89 -22.97 -18.69
CA TRP A 178 -9.36 -21.60 -18.44
C TRP A 178 -10.26 -21.50 -17.20
N VAL A 179 -11.26 -22.38 -17.06
CA VAL A 179 -12.14 -22.41 -15.89
C VAL A 179 -11.34 -22.69 -14.61
N LEU A 180 -10.41 -23.63 -14.65
CA LEU A 180 -9.56 -23.96 -13.51
C LEU A 180 -8.63 -22.79 -13.15
N GLN A 181 -8.10 -22.06 -14.12
CA GLN A 181 -7.27 -20.89 -13.90
C GLN A 181 -8.07 -19.72 -13.30
N VAL A 182 -9.27 -19.44 -13.82
CA VAL A 182 -10.16 -18.41 -13.26
C VAL A 182 -10.56 -18.78 -11.84
N GLY A 183 -10.93 -20.05 -11.61
CA GLY A 183 -11.24 -20.57 -10.28
C GLY A 183 -10.06 -20.47 -9.32
N LEU A 184 -8.86 -20.86 -9.75
CA LEU A 184 -7.65 -20.78 -8.96
C LEU A 184 -7.25 -19.33 -8.69
N GLN A 185 -7.41 -18.42 -9.65
CA GLN A 185 -7.18 -16.99 -9.42
C GLN A 185 -8.12 -16.45 -8.37
N TRP A 186 -9.41 -16.72 -8.48
CA TRP A 186 -10.41 -16.35 -7.47
C TRP A 186 -10.09 -16.93 -6.10
N LEU A 187 -9.63 -18.18 -6.06
CA LEU A 187 -9.31 -18.87 -4.84
C LEU A 187 -8.00 -18.34 -4.22
N ILE A 188 -7.00 -17.98 -5.03
CA ILE A 188 -5.75 -17.37 -4.57
C ILE A 188 -6.00 -15.95 -4.07
N THR A 189 -6.74 -15.10 -4.79
CA THR A 189 -7.07 -13.75 -4.31
C THR A 189 -7.91 -13.82 -3.04
N GLY A 190 -8.90 -14.72 -3.00
CA GLY A 190 -9.68 -15.02 -1.80
C GLY A 190 -8.81 -15.48 -0.64
N LEU A 191 -7.96 -16.49 -0.84
CA LEU A 191 -7.07 -17.02 0.20
C LEU A 191 -5.99 -16.04 0.62
N LEU A 192 -5.44 -15.21 -0.27
CA LEU A 192 -4.47 -14.17 0.09
C LEU A 192 -5.14 -13.10 0.95
N SER A 193 -6.38 -12.72 0.63
CA SER A 193 -7.14 -11.80 1.49
C SER A 193 -7.42 -12.41 2.87
N LEU A 194 -7.77 -13.71 2.91
CA LEU A 194 -8.04 -14.43 4.15
C LEU A 194 -6.77 -14.70 4.96
N ALA A 195 -5.66 -15.03 4.30
CA ALA A 195 -4.36 -15.26 4.93
C ALA A 195 -3.76 -13.94 5.44
N GLY A 196 -3.95 -12.84 4.71
CA GLY A 196 -3.65 -11.49 5.19
C GLY A 196 -4.44 -11.18 6.46
N TYR A 197 -5.76 -11.40 6.46
CA TYR A 197 -6.62 -11.23 7.63
C TYR A 197 -6.21 -12.11 8.82
N LEU A 198 -5.92 -13.39 8.59
CA LEU A 198 -5.48 -14.33 9.64
C LEU A 198 -4.09 -14.01 10.17
N ALA A 199 -3.15 -13.61 9.32
CA ALA A 199 -1.83 -13.14 9.73
C ALA A 199 -1.95 -11.88 10.59
N LEU A 200 -2.82 -10.94 10.22
CA LEU A 200 -3.15 -9.75 11.02
C LEU A 200 -3.70 -10.14 12.40
N ARG A 201 -4.65 -11.08 12.42
CA ARG A 201 -5.25 -11.59 13.66
C ARG A 201 -4.24 -12.33 14.53
N GLN A 202 -3.25 -13.02 13.94
CA GLN A 202 -2.19 -13.70 14.67
C GLN A 202 -1.09 -12.76 15.16
N THR A 203 -0.85 -11.63 14.51
CA THR A 203 0.05 -10.58 15.05
C THR A 203 -0.52 -9.90 16.30
N LEU A 204 -1.84 -9.97 16.50
CA LEU A 204 -2.52 -9.60 17.74
C LEU A 204 -2.51 -10.72 18.79
N SER A 205 -2.00 -11.93 18.46
CA SER A 205 -1.91 -13.02 19.43
C SER A 205 -0.73 -12.82 20.39
N PRO A 206 -0.91 -13.14 21.69
CA PRO A 206 0.12 -12.94 22.71
C PRO A 206 1.33 -13.87 22.58
N SER A 207 1.35 -14.82 21.64
CA SER A 207 2.43 -15.80 21.54
C SER A 207 3.62 -15.28 20.69
N PRO A 208 4.84 -15.26 21.24
CA PRO A 208 6.02 -14.71 20.55
C PRO A 208 6.48 -15.58 19.36
N ALA A 209 6.16 -16.87 19.36
CA ALA A 209 6.53 -17.79 18.28
C ALA A 209 5.70 -17.54 17.00
N LEU A 210 4.38 -17.36 17.11
CA LEU A 210 3.53 -17.05 15.95
C LEU A 210 3.85 -15.67 15.37
N ARG A 211 4.18 -14.70 16.23
CA ARG A 211 4.62 -13.36 15.80
C ARG A 211 5.87 -13.39 14.92
N LYS A 212 6.83 -14.27 15.22
CA LYS A 212 8.07 -14.42 14.43
C LYS A 212 7.82 -15.04 13.06
N ILE A 213 6.90 -15.99 12.96
CA ILE A 213 6.49 -16.63 11.70
C ILE A 213 5.70 -15.63 10.85
N ALA A 214 4.75 -14.90 11.46
CA ALA A 214 3.99 -13.86 10.78
C ALA A 214 4.90 -12.75 10.24
N SER A 215 5.88 -12.29 11.01
CA SER A 215 6.85 -11.28 10.53
C SER A 215 7.75 -11.78 9.41
N GLN A 216 8.14 -13.07 9.43
CA GLN A 216 8.94 -13.68 8.35
C GLN A 216 8.14 -13.86 7.05
N LEU A 217 6.84 -14.15 7.16
CA LEU A 217 5.96 -14.21 6.00
C LEU A 217 5.70 -12.82 5.43
N LEU A 218 5.35 -11.83 6.26
CA LEU A 218 5.16 -10.43 5.84
C LEU A 218 6.43 -9.85 5.19
N GLY A 219 7.61 -10.12 5.75
CA GLY A 219 8.89 -9.70 5.18
C GLY A 219 9.28 -10.38 3.86
N ARG A 220 8.57 -11.44 3.42
CA ARG A 220 8.74 -12.04 2.09
C ARG A 220 7.76 -11.49 1.04
N PHE A 221 6.63 -10.95 1.48
CA PHE A 221 5.66 -10.28 0.61
C PHE A 221 6.02 -8.81 0.33
N ILE A 222 6.96 -8.24 1.08
CA ILE A 222 7.45 -6.87 0.94
C ILE A 222 8.98 -6.91 0.77
N PRO A 223 9.54 -6.64 -0.42
CA PRO A 223 10.99 -6.52 -0.62
C PRO A 223 11.55 -5.20 -0.08
#